data_AF-A0A518DGD4-F1
#
_entry.id   AF-A0A518DGD4-F1
#
_cell.length_a   1.000
_cell.length_b   1.000
_cell.length_c   1.000
_cell.angle_alpha   90.00
_cell.angle_beta   90.00
_cell.angle_gamma   90.00
#
_symmetry.space_group_name_H-M   'P 1'
#
loop_
_entity.id
_entity.type
_entity.pdbx_description
1 polymer ?
#
loop_
_entity_poly.entity_id
_entity_poly.type
_entity_poly.pdbx_seq_one_letter_code
_entity_poly.pdbx_strand_id
1 'polypeptide(L)'
;MDRSNRWPSCALAVATFVAAWCCAAPAEAAFLWADYNAGAGSQVWRPDQYYWYDAVGSSQGGAGVGVNNAGGSGHNAWQVTDSSTSVVNPYYFVNLSPSYALQAGSQGWRLQTEASVVDAYRDGPAMGLLSYFNNLRYGAAVGLDPLGRLVAELYGQGQTHVLAPAGASATATHAFELRYRPETGKVSFLFDGGEVSSWSGVPLIGAHPDSFLWGSTGVNQRGVMRFHTVEAAIGPFPTAVPGDFNGDGGLDAADYTLWRDTFGQTGPNLPADANGDLRVDSADLALWRRGFSGAAIAAATAVVPEPSGAVVALLATATIAIILPKPARIATQGPQGPHLR
;
A
#
# COMPACT_ATOMS: atom_id res chain seq x y z
N MET A 1 -10.88 -12.43 23.44
CA MET A 1 -10.68 -13.89 23.28
C MET A 1 -9.47 -14.08 22.39
N ASP A 2 -8.55 -14.91 22.84
CA ASP A 2 -7.19 -15.11 22.34
C ASP A 2 -7.16 -15.56 20.86
N ARG A 3 -6.32 -14.90 20.04
CA ARG A 3 -6.17 -15.10 18.58
C ARG A 3 -5.04 -16.10 18.22
N SER A 4 -4.45 -16.77 19.21
CA SER A 4 -3.23 -17.57 19.08
C SER A 4 -3.35 -18.90 18.30
N ASN A 5 -4.55 -19.36 17.92
CA ASN A 5 -4.75 -20.76 17.51
C ASN A 5 -5.23 -20.99 16.05
N ARG A 6 -4.91 -20.09 15.10
CA ARG A 6 -5.40 -20.20 13.70
C ARG A 6 -4.34 -20.44 12.62
N TRP A 7 -3.09 -20.73 12.98
CA TRP A 7 -2.02 -21.09 12.04
C TRP A 7 -1.20 -22.27 12.57
N PRO A 8 -0.79 -23.25 11.75
CA PRO A 8 0.14 -24.29 12.17
C PRO A 8 1.50 -23.66 12.51
N SER A 9 1.99 -23.96 13.71
CA SER A 9 3.19 -23.37 14.32
C SER A 9 4.47 -23.76 13.57
N CYS A 10 5.25 -22.79 13.09
CA CYS A 10 6.66 -22.97 12.79
C CYS A 10 7.49 -22.49 14.00
N ALA A 11 8.32 -23.40 14.50
CA ALA A 11 9.00 -23.29 15.79
C ALA A 11 10.16 -22.28 15.81
N LEU A 12 10.34 -21.73 17.01
CA LEU A 12 11.42 -20.87 17.47
C LEU A 12 12.79 -21.58 17.40
N ALA A 13 13.82 -20.90 16.91
CA ALA A 13 15.21 -21.23 17.22
C ALA A 13 15.95 -19.95 17.63
N VAL A 14 16.36 -19.92 18.90
CA VAL A 14 17.21 -18.89 19.49
C VAL A 14 18.66 -19.20 19.15
N ALA A 15 19.39 -18.23 18.61
CA ALA A 15 20.84 -18.22 18.64
C ALA A 15 21.35 -16.78 18.84
N THR A 16 22.05 -16.59 19.95
CA THR A 16 22.79 -15.39 20.34
C THR A 16 24.01 -15.16 19.46
N PHE A 17 24.19 -13.95 18.91
CA PHE A 17 25.52 -13.35 18.67
C PHE A 17 25.45 -11.82 18.64
N VAL A 18 26.43 -11.19 19.30
CA VAL A 18 26.62 -9.75 19.49
C VAL A 18 27.39 -9.16 18.31
N ALA A 19 26.89 -8.08 17.69
CA ALA A 19 27.68 -6.93 17.23
C ALA A 19 26.78 -5.84 16.63
N ALA A 20 27.12 -4.60 16.94
CA ALA A 20 26.35 -3.38 16.69
C ALA A 20 26.08 -3.09 15.21
N TRP A 21 24.80 -2.90 14.88
CA TRP A 21 24.34 -2.02 13.80
C TRP A 21 23.32 -1.06 14.42
N CYS A 22 23.72 0.20 14.55
CA CYS A 22 22.91 1.27 15.12
C CYS A 22 21.94 1.78 14.04
N CYS A 23 20.65 1.79 14.37
CA CYS A 23 19.55 2.56 13.76
C CYS A 23 19.32 2.42 12.25
N ALA A 24 18.77 1.28 11.83
CA ALA A 24 17.53 1.33 11.06
C ALA A 24 16.45 0.77 11.98
N ALA A 25 15.42 1.54 12.30
CA ALA A 25 14.20 0.94 12.83
C ALA A 25 13.80 -0.16 11.83
N PRO A 26 13.42 -1.38 12.27
CA PRO A 26 12.87 -2.34 11.33
C PRO A 26 11.73 -1.63 10.61
N ALA A 27 11.72 -1.65 9.27
CA ALA A 27 10.57 -1.18 8.51
C ALA A 27 9.33 -1.75 9.19
N GLU A 28 8.47 -0.88 9.74
CA GLU A 28 7.31 -1.35 10.51
C GLU A 28 6.55 -2.31 9.62
N ALA A 29 6.53 -3.59 10.00
CA ALA A 29 5.86 -4.60 9.19
C ALA A 29 4.40 -4.20 9.04
N ALA A 30 3.87 -4.27 7.82
CA ALA A 30 2.47 -3.99 7.59
C ALA A 30 1.59 -4.84 8.52
N PHE A 31 0.64 -4.18 9.18
CA PHE A 31 -0.30 -4.83 10.09
C PHE A 31 -1.67 -4.98 9.42
N LEU A 32 -2.22 -6.18 9.52
CA LEU A 32 -3.56 -6.51 9.03
C LEU A 32 -4.62 -5.85 9.91
N TRP A 33 -5.32 -4.86 9.37
CA TRP A 33 -6.35 -4.09 10.06
C TRP A 33 -7.68 -4.83 10.10
N ALA A 34 -8.13 -5.32 8.94
CA ALA A 34 -9.36 -6.10 8.80
C ALA A 34 -9.21 -7.12 7.68
N ASP A 35 -9.83 -8.28 7.85
CA ASP A 35 -9.86 -9.34 6.85
C ASP A 35 -11.27 -9.89 6.66
N TYR A 36 -11.49 -10.60 5.58
CA TYR A 36 -12.67 -11.39 5.30
C TYR A 36 -12.26 -12.58 4.44
N ASN A 37 -12.79 -13.75 4.76
CA ASN A 37 -12.64 -14.96 3.94
C ASN A 37 -13.97 -15.70 3.92
N ALA A 38 -14.53 -15.92 2.72
CA ALA A 38 -15.80 -16.61 2.55
C ALA A 38 -15.74 -18.11 2.90
N GLY A 39 -14.54 -18.67 3.02
CA GLY A 39 -14.28 -20.06 3.37
C GLY A 39 -14.31 -21.01 2.19
N ALA A 40 -14.45 -22.29 2.49
CA ALA A 40 -14.58 -23.37 1.51
C ALA A 40 -15.53 -24.45 2.04
N GLY A 41 -15.98 -25.33 1.14
CA GLY A 41 -16.94 -26.39 1.48
C GLY A 41 -18.37 -25.87 1.64
N SER A 42 -19.18 -26.50 2.48
CA SER A 42 -20.62 -26.21 2.59
C SER A 42 -20.97 -24.95 3.39
N GLN A 43 -20.02 -24.43 4.17
CA GLN A 43 -20.23 -23.26 5.02
C GLN A 43 -19.62 -22.02 4.38
N VAL A 44 -20.45 -20.99 4.14
CA VAL A 44 -19.99 -19.66 3.76
C VAL A 44 -19.98 -18.76 4.99
N TRP A 45 -18.82 -18.17 5.29
CA TRP A 45 -18.71 -17.19 6.37
C TRP A 45 -19.22 -15.83 5.92
N ARG A 46 -19.91 -15.13 6.81
CA ARG A 46 -20.51 -13.83 6.49
C ARG A 46 -19.58 -12.67 6.91
N PRO A 47 -19.56 -11.55 6.17
CA PRO A 47 -18.72 -10.40 6.51
C PRO A 47 -18.96 -9.82 7.91
N ASP A 48 -20.19 -9.86 8.44
CA ASP A 48 -20.52 -9.39 9.80
C ASP A 48 -19.77 -10.15 10.89
N GLN A 49 -19.45 -11.43 10.65
CA GLN A 49 -18.69 -12.27 11.58
C GLN A 49 -17.19 -11.90 11.60
N TYR A 50 -16.76 -11.11 10.62
CA TYR A 50 -15.43 -10.52 10.48
C TYR A 50 -15.42 -9.01 10.78
N TYR A 51 -16.49 -8.50 11.41
CA TYR A 51 -16.63 -7.09 11.80
C TYR A 51 -16.73 -6.09 10.64
N TRP A 52 -17.06 -6.56 9.43
CA TRP A 52 -17.46 -5.68 8.34
C TRP A 52 -18.92 -5.24 8.53
N TYR A 53 -19.15 -3.94 8.59
CA TYR A 53 -20.48 -3.36 8.79
C TYR A 53 -21.19 -3.16 7.45
N ASP A 54 -22.48 -3.45 7.44
CA ASP A 54 -23.35 -3.24 6.29
C ASP A 54 -24.00 -1.85 6.35
N ALA A 55 -24.05 -1.16 5.21
CA ALA A 55 -24.68 0.15 5.07
C ALA A 55 -26.22 0.11 4.92
N VAL A 56 -26.82 -1.05 4.66
CA VAL A 56 -28.27 -1.18 4.51
C VAL A 56 -28.94 -1.35 5.88
N GLY A 57 -29.17 -0.23 6.58
CA GLY A 57 -30.14 -0.08 7.68
C GLY A 57 -30.01 -1.04 8.85
N SER A 58 -29.28 -0.64 9.91
CA SER A 58 -29.34 -1.15 11.30
C SER A 58 -29.41 -2.66 11.56
N SER A 59 -29.18 -3.51 10.57
CA SER A 59 -29.21 -4.97 10.69
C SER A 59 -27.94 -5.54 10.08
N GLN A 60 -27.22 -6.32 10.87
CA GLN A 60 -26.04 -7.04 10.43
C GLN A 60 -26.48 -8.08 9.37
N GLY A 61 -26.15 -7.86 8.09
CA GLY A 61 -26.08 -8.94 7.09
C GLY A 61 -26.97 -8.86 5.83
N GLY A 62 -27.35 -7.68 5.32
CA GLY A 62 -28.24 -7.51 4.16
C GLY A 62 -27.59 -7.24 2.78
N ALA A 63 -26.32 -6.84 2.68
CA ALA A 63 -25.71 -6.43 1.40
C ALA A 63 -25.31 -7.58 0.46
N GLY A 64 -25.46 -8.85 0.86
CA GLY A 64 -25.11 -9.97 -0.02
C GLY A 64 -25.57 -11.34 0.44
N VAL A 65 -25.19 -12.36 -0.32
CA VAL A 65 -25.55 -13.77 -0.08
C VAL A 65 -24.34 -14.68 -0.25
N GLY A 66 -24.22 -15.71 0.59
CA GLY A 66 -23.16 -16.69 0.48
C GLY A 66 -23.35 -17.62 -0.73
N VAL A 67 -22.27 -17.87 -1.46
CA VAL A 67 -22.21 -18.78 -2.61
C VAL A 67 -21.18 -19.86 -2.36
N ASN A 68 -21.61 -21.12 -2.38
CA ASN A 68 -20.72 -22.28 -2.25
C ASN A 68 -20.00 -22.55 -3.57
N ASN A 69 -18.70 -22.88 -3.50
CA ASN A 69 -17.88 -23.25 -4.66
C ASN A 69 -18.08 -22.30 -5.86
N ALA A 70 -17.93 -21.00 -5.60
CA ALA A 70 -18.22 -19.95 -6.56
C ALA A 70 -17.33 -20.11 -7.81
N GLY A 71 -17.97 -20.27 -8.98
CA GLY A 71 -17.27 -20.46 -10.26
C GLY A 71 -16.56 -21.82 -10.40
N GLY A 72 -16.81 -22.78 -9.50
CA GLY A 72 -16.10 -24.07 -9.51
C GLY A 72 -14.65 -24.00 -9.00
N SER A 73 -14.29 -22.91 -8.32
CA SER A 73 -12.93 -22.62 -7.84
C SER A 73 -12.46 -23.47 -6.65
N GLY A 74 -13.36 -24.22 -6.01
CA GLY A 74 -13.13 -24.87 -4.72
C GLY A 74 -13.30 -23.94 -3.51
N HIS A 75 -13.46 -22.63 -3.75
CA HIS A 75 -13.63 -21.61 -2.72
C HIS A 75 -15.04 -21.03 -2.73
N ASN A 76 -15.53 -20.65 -1.54
CA ASN A 76 -16.80 -19.96 -1.41
C ASN A 76 -16.62 -18.47 -1.71
N ALA A 77 -17.72 -17.77 -1.92
CA ALA A 77 -17.71 -16.32 -2.09
C ALA A 77 -18.92 -15.67 -1.42
N TRP A 78 -18.79 -14.39 -1.08
CA TRP A 78 -19.92 -13.52 -0.78
C TRP A 78 -20.33 -12.77 -2.02
N GLN A 79 -21.54 -13.01 -2.52
CA GLN A 79 -22.07 -12.29 -3.66
C GLN A 79 -22.78 -11.02 -3.19
N VAL A 80 -22.21 -9.87 -3.54
CA VAL A 80 -22.86 -8.58 -3.42
C VAL A 80 -23.61 -8.32 -4.73
N THR A 81 -24.86 -7.87 -4.63
CA THR A 81 -25.71 -7.59 -5.80
C THR A 81 -26.32 -6.21 -5.63
N ASP A 82 -25.90 -5.29 -6.49
CA ASP A 82 -26.60 -4.03 -6.69
C ASP A 82 -27.50 -4.13 -7.92
N SER A 83 -28.81 -4.26 -7.67
CA SER A 83 -29.83 -4.29 -8.72
C SER A 83 -30.52 -2.94 -8.91
N SER A 84 -30.11 -1.91 -8.17
CA SER A 84 -30.76 -0.61 -8.10
C SER A 84 -29.96 0.45 -8.84
N THR A 85 -30.64 1.40 -9.46
CA THR A 85 -30.01 2.65 -9.93
C THR A 85 -30.23 3.79 -8.94
N SER A 86 -30.67 3.49 -7.71
CA SER A 86 -30.88 4.46 -6.62
C SER A 86 -29.72 4.41 -5.62
N VAL A 87 -29.58 5.47 -4.80
CA VAL A 87 -28.43 5.72 -3.89
C VAL A 87 -28.17 4.65 -2.81
N VAL A 88 -29.06 3.67 -2.63
CA VAL A 88 -28.84 2.59 -1.66
C VAL A 88 -27.90 1.56 -2.26
N ASN A 89 -26.60 1.80 -2.08
CA ASN A 89 -25.56 0.91 -2.55
C ASN A 89 -25.32 -0.20 -1.51
N PRO A 90 -25.40 -1.49 -1.87
CA PRO A 90 -25.01 -2.59 -1.00
C PRO A 90 -23.49 -2.64 -0.92
N TYR A 91 -22.93 -2.23 0.23
CA TYR A 91 -21.50 -2.30 0.50
C TYR A 91 -21.22 -2.63 1.96
N TYR A 92 -20.00 -3.09 2.19
CA TYR A 92 -19.45 -3.35 3.50
C TYR A 92 -18.34 -2.35 3.80
N PHE A 93 -18.23 -1.95 5.06
CA PHE A 93 -17.20 -0.99 5.49
C PHE A 93 -16.63 -1.30 6.87
N VAL A 94 -15.42 -0.78 7.10
CA VAL A 94 -14.81 -0.65 8.42
C VAL A 94 -14.26 0.76 8.57
N ASN A 95 -14.53 1.38 9.72
CA ASN A 95 -14.01 2.70 10.06
C ASN A 95 -12.70 2.57 10.84
N LEU A 96 -11.82 3.55 10.67
CA LEU A 96 -10.60 3.67 11.46
C LEU A 96 -10.82 4.65 12.61
N SER A 97 -10.14 4.41 13.73
CA SER A 97 -9.99 5.45 14.74
C SER A 97 -9.04 6.55 14.21
N PRO A 98 -9.07 7.77 14.77
CA PRO A 98 -8.16 8.83 14.37
C PRO A 98 -6.67 8.44 14.43
N SER A 99 -6.27 7.61 15.39
CA SER A 99 -4.87 7.16 15.50
C SER A 99 -4.45 6.25 14.35
N TYR A 100 -5.31 5.30 13.96
CA TYR A 100 -5.03 4.42 12.83
C TYR A 100 -5.14 5.14 11.49
N ALA A 101 -6.02 6.14 11.38
CA ALA A 101 -6.07 6.99 10.21
C ALA A 101 -4.78 7.81 10.02
N LEU A 102 -4.25 8.39 11.10
CA LEU A 102 -2.95 9.07 11.07
C LEU A 102 -1.81 8.12 10.67
N GLN A 103 -1.82 6.89 11.20
CA GLN A 103 -0.83 5.87 10.86
C GLN A 103 -0.93 5.43 9.39
N ALA A 104 -2.14 5.21 8.88
CA ALA A 104 -2.38 4.90 7.47
C ALA A 104 -1.90 6.04 6.56
N GLY A 105 -2.08 7.29 6.98
CA GLY A 105 -1.57 8.47 6.26
C GLY A 105 -0.05 8.59 6.27
N SER A 106 0.64 8.15 7.33
CA SER A 106 2.10 8.26 7.44
C SER A 106 2.87 7.06 6.89
N GLN A 107 2.32 5.85 7.02
CA GLN A 107 2.99 4.61 6.63
C GLN A 107 2.51 4.07 5.28
N GLY A 108 1.28 4.39 4.88
CA GLY A 108 0.62 3.74 3.76
C GLY A 108 -0.50 2.80 4.20
N TRP A 109 -1.31 2.42 3.22
CA TRP A 109 -2.37 1.45 3.41
C TRP A 109 -2.63 0.67 2.13
N ARG A 110 -3.18 -0.54 2.29
CA ARG A 110 -3.64 -1.41 1.21
C ARG A 110 -5.04 -1.91 1.51
N LEU A 111 -5.90 -1.88 0.50
CA LEU A 111 -7.17 -2.59 0.48
C LEU A 111 -7.15 -3.52 -0.74
N GLN A 112 -7.26 -4.82 -0.53
CA GLN A 112 -7.22 -5.81 -1.59
C GLN A 112 -8.37 -6.81 -1.50
N THR A 113 -8.73 -7.42 -2.63
CA THR A 113 -9.70 -8.50 -2.69
C THR A 113 -9.39 -9.48 -3.80
N GLU A 114 -9.62 -10.76 -3.55
CA GLU A 114 -9.81 -11.74 -4.62
C GLU A 114 -11.30 -11.89 -4.91
N ALA A 115 -11.67 -11.62 -6.16
CA ALA A 115 -13.07 -11.56 -6.53
C ALA A 115 -13.30 -11.87 -8.01
N SER A 116 -14.51 -12.30 -8.34
CA SER A 116 -14.95 -12.53 -9.72
C SER A 116 -16.17 -11.70 -10.04
N VAL A 117 -16.18 -11.05 -11.20
CA VAL A 117 -17.39 -10.43 -11.75
C VAL A 117 -18.28 -11.53 -12.33
N VAL A 118 -19.56 -11.51 -11.99
CA VAL A 118 -20.49 -12.60 -12.35
C VAL A 118 -21.24 -12.36 -13.67
N ASP A 119 -21.17 -11.13 -14.19
CA ASP A 119 -22.13 -10.53 -15.14
C ASP A 119 -23.43 -10.10 -14.45
N ALA A 120 -23.97 -8.94 -14.82
CA ALA A 120 -25.16 -8.44 -14.13
C ALA A 120 -26.05 -7.53 -14.97
N TYR A 121 -25.52 -6.46 -15.54
CA TYR A 121 -26.39 -5.45 -16.18
C TYR A 121 -25.78 -4.76 -17.41
N ARG A 122 -24.45 -4.85 -17.60
CA ARG A 122 -23.70 -4.14 -18.66
C ARG A 122 -23.88 -2.61 -18.65
N ASP A 123 -24.25 -2.06 -17.50
CA ASP A 123 -24.38 -0.62 -17.26
C ASP A 123 -23.01 0.04 -16.97
N GLY A 124 -21.92 -0.70 -17.10
CA GLY A 124 -20.56 -0.28 -16.77
C GLY A 124 -20.08 -0.78 -15.40
N PRO A 125 -18.90 -0.32 -14.97
CA PRO A 125 -18.28 -0.72 -13.70
C PRO A 125 -19.07 -0.21 -12.50
N ALA A 126 -19.45 -1.07 -11.57
CA ALA A 126 -20.30 -0.71 -10.43
C ALA A 126 -19.81 -1.27 -9.08
N MET A 127 -19.03 -2.35 -9.11
CA MET A 127 -18.59 -3.08 -7.92
C MET A 127 -17.10 -2.89 -7.72
N GLY A 128 -16.58 -2.95 -6.51
CA GLY A 128 -15.13 -2.93 -6.32
C GLY A 128 -14.73 -2.45 -4.95
N LEU A 129 -13.72 -1.59 -4.95
CA LEU A 129 -13.05 -1.09 -3.74
C LEU A 129 -13.20 0.42 -3.64
N LEU A 130 -13.43 0.89 -2.41
CA LEU A 130 -13.55 2.31 -2.10
C LEU A 130 -12.90 2.58 -0.75
N SER A 131 -12.28 3.74 -0.61
CA SER A 131 -11.70 4.17 0.64
C SER A 131 -11.83 5.67 0.80
N TYR A 132 -12.06 6.09 2.04
CA TYR A 132 -12.09 7.49 2.44
C TYR A 132 -10.92 7.74 3.37
N PHE A 133 -10.07 8.70 3.03
CA PHE A 133 -8.97 9.14 3.89
C PHE A 133 -8.78 10.63 3.75
N ASN A 134 -8.77 11.37 4.87
CA ASN A 134 -8.47 12.80 4.90
C ASN A 134 -9.36 13.62 3.93
N ASN A 135 -10.68 13.38 3.96
CA ASN A 135 -11.67 13.98 3.06
C ASN A 135 -11.43 13.74 1.56
N LEU A 136 -10.58 12.78 1.20
CA LEU A 136 -10.43 12.29 -0.16
C LEU A 136 -11.11 10.93 -0.28
N ARG A 137 -11.72 10.70 -1.45
CA ARG A 137 -12.21 9.38 -1.85
C ARG A 137 -11.29 8.77 -2.90
N TYR A 138 -11.04 7.47 -2.74
CA TYR A 138 -10.24 6.66 -3.64
C TYR A 138 -11.08 5.43 -4.00
N GLY A 139 -11.59 5.38 -5.22
CA GLY A 139 -12.50 4.32 -5.65
C GLY A 139 -12.04 3.72 -6.97
N ALA A 140 -12.13 2.40 -7.06
CA ALA A 140 -12.04 1.66 -8.30
C ALA A 140 -13.31 0.82 -8.45
N ALA A 141 -14.16 1.21 -9.40
CA ALA A 141 -15.30 0.42 -9.80
C ALA A 141 -14.88 -0.48 -10.96
N VAL A 142 -15.20 -1.77 -10.88
CA VAL A 142 -14.99 -2.79 -11.90
C VAL A 142 -16.31 -3.39 -12.35
N GLY A 143 -16.32 -3.90 -13.57
CA GLY A 143 -17.49 -4.54 -14.17
C GLY A 143 -17.25 -4.90 -15.62
N LEU A 144 -18.30 -5.33 -16.30
CA LEU A 144 -18.24 -5.66 -17.72
C LEU A 144 -18.77 -4.51 -18.56
N ASP A 145 -18.03 -4.14 -19.60
CA ASP A 145 -18.49 -3.17 -20.59
C ASP A 145 -19.53 -3.81 -21.55
N PRO A 146 -20.17 -3.04 -22.45
CA PRO A 146 -21.13 -3.60 -23.41
C PRO A 146 -20.56 -4.69 -24.34
N LEU A 147 -19.24 -4.73 -24.52
CA LEU A 147 -18.52 -5.73 -25.30
C LEU A 147 -18.16 -6.98 -24.46
N GLY A 148 -18.49 -6.99 -23.17
CA GLY A 148 -18.21 -8.10 -22.25
C GLY A 148 -16.77 -8.15 -21.75
N ARG A 149 -15.98 -7.10 -21.94
CA ARG A 149 -14.61 -7.00 -21.42
C ARG A 149 -14.66 -6.57 -19.96
N LEU A 150 -13.74 -7.09 -19.15
CA LEU A 150 -13.57 -6.60 -17.78
C LEU A 150 -12.89 -5.23 -17.84
N VAL A 151 -13.52 -4.25 -17.21
CA VAL A 151 -13.06 -2.86 -17.20
C VAL A 151 -13.08 -2.29 -15.79
N ALA A 152 -12.26 -1.27 -15.57
CA ALA A 152 -12.24 -0.46 -14.36
C ALA A 152 -12.42 1.03 -14.66
N GLU A 153 -13.14 1.73 -13.79
CA GLU A 153 -13.21 3.18 -13.74
C GLU A 153 -12.73 3.67 -12.38
N LEU A 154 -11.74 4.57 -12.42
CA LEU A 154 -11.08 5.12 -11.25
C LEU A 154 -11.63 6.51 -10.95
N TYR A 155 -11.95 6.75 -9.68
CA TYR A 155 -12.73 7.93 -9.30
C TYR A 155 -11.96 9.20 -9.62
N GLY A 156 -12.58 10.07 -10.42
CA GLY A 156 -12.02 11.35 -10.82
C GLY A 156 -11.06 11.31 -12.01
N GLN A 157 -10.78 10.14 -12.60
CA GLN A 157 -9.92 10.06 -13.79
C GLN A 157 -10.69 10.25 -15.10
N GLY A 158 -11.98 9.91 -15.15
CA GLY A 158 -12.78 10.01 -16.38
C GLY A 158 -12.30 9.10 -17.51
N GLN A 159 -11.55 8.05 -17.18
CA GLN A 159 -11.04 7.05 -18.13
C GLN A 159 -11.50 5.66 -17.71
N THR A 160 -11.87 4.87 -18.71
CA THR A 160 -12.16 3.44 -18.58
C THR A 160 -10.91 2.63 -18.96
N HIS A 161 -10.44 1.79 -18.05
CA HIS A 161 -9.28 0.93 -18.23
C HIS A 161 -9.76 -0.49 -18.56
N VAL A 162 -9.25 -1.09 -19.64
CA VAL A 162 -9.56 -2.50 -19.98
C VAL A 162 -8.58 -3.39 -19.23
N LEU A 163 -9.11 -4.28 -18.37
CA LEU A 163 -8.33 -5.17 -17.52
C LEU A 163 -8.15 -6.55 -18.16
N ALA A 164 -9.22 -7.10 -18.74
CA ALA A 164 -9.18 -8.40 -19.39
C ALA A 164 -10.09 -8.45 -20.63
N PRO A 165 -9.72 -9.25 -21.65
CA PRO A 165 -10.57 -9.44 -22.83
C PRO A 165 -11.87 -10.17 -22.46
N ALA A 166 -12.88 -10.02 -23.31
CA ALA A 166 -14.16 -10.68 -23.13
C ALA A 166 -14.03 -12.22 -23.12
N GLY A 167 -14.96 -12.89 -22.42
CA GLY A 167 -15.00 -14.34 -22.28
C GLY A 167 -14.59 -14.81 -20.88
N ALA A 168 -13.99 -15.99 -20.80
CA ALA A 168 -13.68 -16.64 -19.52
C ALA A 168 -12.74 -15.79 -18.64
N SER A 169 -11.77 -15.09 -19.24
CA SER A 169 -10.87 -14.22 -18.49
C SER A 169 -11.61 -13.06 -17.84
N ALA A 170 -12.62 -12.45 -18.47
CA ALA A 170 -13.32 -11.30 -17.87
C ALA A 170 -14.16 -11.65 -16.62
N THR A 171 -14.47 -12.92 -16.42
CA THR A 171 -15.32 -13.42 -15.32
C THR A 171 -14.58 -14.38 -14.40
N ALA A 172 -13.26 -14.53 -14.59
CA ALA A 172 -12.40 -15.29 -13.70
C ALA A 172 -12.25 -14.56 -12.35
N THR A 173 -11.69 -15.28 -11.37
CA THR A 173 -11.26 -14.66 -10.12
C THR A 173 -9.95 -13.91 -10.37
N HIS A 174 -9.94 -12.64 -9.95
CA HIS A 174 -8.81 -11.72 -10.06
C HIS A 174 -8.49 -11.08 -8.73
N ALA A 175 -7.25 -10.63 -8.59
CA ALA A 175 -6.84 -9.77 -7.48
C ALA A 175 -7.01 -8.30 -7.86
N PHE A 176 -7.76 -7.56 -7.04
CA PHE A 176 -7.93 -6.11 -7.16
C PHE A 176 -7.38 -5.44 -5.93
N GLU A 177 -6.63 -4.35 -6.11
CA GLU A 177 -5.98 -3.66 -4.99
C GLU A 177 -6.01 -2.14 -5.15
N LEU A 178 -6.36 -1.44 -4.07
CA LEU A 178 -6.02 -0.04 -3.85
C LEU A 178 -4.86 0.05 -2.88
N ARG A 179 -3.79 0.75 -3.26
CA ARG A 179 -2.60 0.93 -2.43
C ARG A 179 -2.21 2.39 -2.37
N TYR A 180 -2.22 2.95 -1.17
CA TYR A 180 -1.76 4.31 -0.90
C TYR A 180 -0.29 4.34 -0.53
N ARG A 181 0.40 5.31 -1.13
CA ARG A 181 1.81 5.57 -0.90
C ARG A 181 2.02 6.97 -0.29
N PRO A 182 2.44 7.08 0.97
CA PRO A 182 2.63 8.37 1.63
C PRO A 182 3.71 9.22 0.96
N GLU A 183 4.74 8.59 0.38
CA GLU A 183 5.85 9.26 -0.29
C GLU A 183 5.43 10.01 -1.56
N THR A 184 4.36 9.56 -2.22
CA THR A 184 3.80 10.23 -3.41
C THR A 184 2.49 10.96 -3.13
N GLY A 185 1.83 10.65 -2.00
CA GLY A 185 0.48 11.10 -1.70
C GLY A 185 -0.58 10.58 -2.68
N LYS A 186 -0.32 9.45 -3.37
CA LYS A 186 -1.22 8.86 -4.37
C LYS A 186 -1.68 7.47 -3.98
N VAL A 187 -2.85 7.10 -4.50
CA VAL A 187 -3.35 5.73 -4.53
C VAL A 187 -3.10 5.13 -5.90
N SER A 188 -2.63 3.89 -5.93
CA SER A 188 -2.50 3.06 -7.12
C SER A 188 -3.62 2.03 -7.14
N PHE A 189 -4.23 1.81 -8.31
CA PHE A 189 -5.08 0.65 -8.56
C PHE A 189 -4.25 -0.42 -9.25
N LEU A 190 -4.24 -1.62 -8.68
CA LEU A 190 -3.56 -2.78 -9.25
C LEU A 190 -4.56 -3.88 -9.58
N PHE A 191 -4.25 -4.60 -10.65
CA PHE A 191 -4.98 -5.73 -11.16
C PHE A 191 -4.01 -6.89 -11.36
N ASP A 192 -4.26 -8.02 -10.70
CA ASP A 192 -3.39 -9.20 -10.68
C ASP A 192 -1.92 -8.86 -10.37
N GLY A 193 -1.72 -7.90 -9.46
CA GLY A 193 -0.40 -7.43 -9.02
C GLY A 193 0.23 -6.33 -9.90
N GLY A 194 -0.27 -6.11 -11.12
CA GLY A 194 0.21 -5.06 -12.02
C GLY A 194 -0.47 -3.71 -11.77
N GLU A 195 0.30 -2.61 -11.70
CA GLU A 195 -0.26 -1.26 -11.58
C GLU A 195 -0.96 -0.84 -12.88
N VAL A 196 -2.25 -0.52 -12.78
CA VAL A 196 -3.05 -0.02 -13.91
C VAL A 196 -2.92 1.51 -14.00
N SER A 197 -3.04 2.20 -12.87
CA SER A 197 -2.99 3.67 -12.81
C SER A 197 -2.87 4.17 -11.37
N SER A 198 -2.38 5.40 -11.19
CA SER A 198 -2.24 6.06 -9.88
C SER A 198 -2.73 7.51 -9.88
N TRP A 199 -3.37 7.96 -8.78
CA TRP A 199 -3.97 9.29 -8.66
C TRP A 199 -4.07 9.81 -7.22
N SER A 200 -4.34 11.11 -7.08
CA SER A 200 -4.39 11.80 -5.78
C SER A 200 -5.75 11.72 -5.06
N GLY A 201 -6.68 10.89 -5.53
CA GLY A 201 -8.05 10.85 -5.01
C GLY A 201 -8.91 12.02 -5.47
N VAL A 202 -10.17 12.01 -5.03
CA VAL A 202 -11.15 13.08 -5.32
C VAL A 202 -11.57 13.75 -4.02
N PRO A 203 -11.53 15.08 -3.90
CA PRO A 203 -12.06 15.78 -2.74
C PRO A 203 -13.55 15.50 -2.53
N LEU A 204 -13.93 15.25 -1.29
CA LEU A 204 -15.32 15.11 -0.88
C LEU A 204 -15.97 16.46 -0.55
N ILE A 205 -17.28 16.53 -0.76
CA ILE A 205 -18.12 17.58 -0.20
C ILE A 205 -18.75 17.02 1.08
N GLY A 206 -18.25 17.45 2.24
CA GLY A 206 -18.67 16.97 3.55
C GLY A 206 -17.66 16.01 4.20
N ALA A 207 -17.84 15.78 5.50
CA ALA A 207 -16.96 14.91 6.28
C ALA A 207 -17.39 13.45 6.13
N HIS A 208 -16.44 12.58 5.77
CA HIS A 208 -16.59 11.13 5.84
C HIS A 208 -15.58 10.55 6.85
N PRO A 209 -15.95 9.53 7.64
CA PRO A 209 -14.99 8.81 8.46
C PRO A 209 -13.92 8.14 7.59
N ASP A 210 -12.68 8.15 8.06
CA ASP A 210 -11.62 7.39 7.42
C ASP A 210 -11.96 5.90 7.47
N SER A 211 -12.01 5.26 6.30
CA SER A 211 -12.62 3.94 6.18
C SER A 211 -12.19 3.18 4.93
N PHE A 212 -12.28 1.86 5.02
CA PHE A 212 -12.16 0.91 3.91
C PHE A 212 -13.52 0.33 3.58
N LEU A 213 -13.82 0.19 2.28
CA LEU A 213 -15.12 -0.25 1.78
C LEU A 213 -14.97 -1.17 0.57
N TRP A 214 -15.87 -2.13 0.46
CA TRP A 214 -15.99 -3.01 -0.71
C TRP A 214 -17.45 -3.37 -0.98
N GLY A 215 -17.75 -3.77 -2.22
CA GLY A 215 -19.11 -4.04 -2.67
C GLY A 215 -19.52 -3.09 -3.78
N SER A 216 -20.74 -2.55 -3.74
CA SER A 216 -21.19 -1.55 -4.70
C SER A 216 -20.52 -0.20 -4.42
N THR A 217 -19.74 0.26 -5.39
CA THR A 217 -19.04 1.55 -5.32
C THR A 217 -19.71 2.57 -6.23
N GLY A 218 -20.20 2.16 -7.40
CA GLY A 218 -20.77 3.01 -8.44
C GLY A 218 -22.02 3.78 -8.01
N VAL A 219 -22.32 4.89 -8.69
CA VAL A 219 -23.56 5.66 -8.49
C VAL A 219 -24.47 5.46 -9.69
N ASN A 220 -25.73 5.13 -9.47
CA ASN A 220 -26.72 4.86 -10.53
C ASN A 220 -26.32 3.73 -11.50
N GLN A 221 -25.42 2.84 -11.08
CA GLN A 221 -24.95 1.70 -11.86
C GLN A 221 -25.24 0.42 -11.09
N ARG A 222 -25.48 -0.66 -11.81
CA ARG A 222 -25.83 -1.95 -11.24
C ARG A 222 -24.71 -2.95 -11.48
N GLY A 223 -24.53 -3.88 -10.54
CA GLY A 223 -23.43 -4.83 -10.63
C GLY A 223 -23.60 -6.03 -9.71
N VAL A 224 -22.94 -7.13 -10.07
CA VAL A 224 -22.85 -8.34 -9.24
C VAL A 224 -21.40 -8.78 -9.21
N MET A 225 -20.85 -8.91 -8.01
CA MET A 225 -19.48 -9.34 -7.79
C MET A 225 -19.43 -10.30 -6.61
N ARG A 226 -18.62 -11.35 -6.77
CA ARG A 226 -18.37 -12.38 -5.77
C ARG A 226 -17.01 -12.14 -5.15
N PHE A 227 -17.00 -11.86 -3.86
CA PHE A 227 -15.79 -11.60 -3.09
C PHE A 227 -15.41 -12.87 -2.32
N HIS A 228 -14.23 -13.41 -2.60
CA HIS A 228 -13.69 -14.58 -1.90
C HIS A 228 -12.95 -14.15 -0.63
N THR A 229 -12.10 -13.15 -0.78
CA THR A 229 -11.32 -12.55 0.31
C THR A 229 -11.35 -11.04 0.22
N VAL A 230 -11.24 -10.36 1.36
CA VAL A 230 -10.97 -8.92 1.43
C VAL A 230 -9.98 -8.67 2.55
N GLU A 231 -8.97 -7.86 2.31
CA GLU A 231 -8.00 -7.49 3.33
C GLU A 231 -7.71 -6.00 3.28
N ALA A 232 -7.79 -5.36 4.44
CA ALA A 232 -7.32 -4.01 4.68
C ALA A 232 -6.12 -4.08 5.62
N ALA A 233 -5.02 -3.43 5.24
CA ALA A 233 -3.79 -3.40 6.02
C ALA A 233 -3.19 -2.00 6.04
N ILE A 234 -2.48 -1.69 7.12
CA ILE A 234 -1.80 -0.41 7.35
C ILE A 234 -0.31 -0.69 7.48
N GLY A 235 0.51 0.10 6.80
CA GLY A 235 1.95 -0.06 6.81
C GLY A 235 2.60 0.30 5.48
N PRO A 236 3.93 0.10 5.38
CA PRO A 236 4.64 0.30 4.14
C PRO A 236 4.22 -0.79 3.14
N PHE A 237 3.68 -0.35 2.00
CA PHE A 237 3.45 -1.21 0.85
C PHE A 237 4.27 -0.67 -0.33
N PRO A 238 5.58 -0.96 -0.38
CA PRO A 238 6.38 -0.58 -1.52
C PRO A 238 5.75 -1.15 -2.80
N THR A 239 5.91 -0.42 -3.89
CA THR A 239 5.57 -0.99 -5.21
C THR A 239 6.57 -2.10 -5.44
N ALA A 240 6.15 -3.23 -6.03
CA ALA A 240 7.12 -4.04 -6.74
C ALA A 240 7.73 -3.10 -7.78
N VAL A 241 8.95 -2.65 -7.54
CA VAL A 241 9.58 -1.72 -8.47
C VAL A 241 9.84 -2.56 -9.72
N PRO A 242 9.39 -2.19 -10.93
CA PRO A 242 9.68 -3.01 -12.10
C PRO A 242 11.19 -3.18 -12.26
N GLY A 243 11.66 -4.41 -12.05
CA GLY A 243 13.08 -4.74 -11.94
C GLY A 243 13.59 -5.08 -10.54
N ASP A 244 12.86 -4.79 -9.47
CA ASP A 244 13.15 -5.24 -8.10
C ASP A 244 12.76 -6.71 -8.02
N PHE A 245 13.66 -7.53 -8.53
CA PHE A 245 13.44 -8.95 -8.72
C PHE A 245 13.60 -9.69 -7.39
N ASN A 246 14.39 -9.14 -6.46
CA ASN A 246 14.62 -9.76 -5.14
C ASN A 246 13.58 -9.32 -4.08
N GLY A 247 12.77 -8.30 -4.38
CA GLY A 247 11.66 -7.81 -3.55
C GLY A 247 12.11 -7.01 -2.33
N ASP A 248 13.32 -6.46 -2.33
CA ASP A 248 13.88 -5.70 -1.20
C ASP A 248 13.51 -4.21 -1.23
N GLY A 249 12.79 -3.77 -2.27
CA GLY A 249 12.34 -2.40 -2.47
C GLY A 249 13.39 -1.49 -3.12
N GLY A 250 14.59 -2.02 -3.40
CA GLY A 250 15.66 -1.37 -4.14
C GLY A 250 15.67 -1.75 -5.63
N LEU A 251 16.37 -0.95 -6.43
CA LEU A 251 16.81 -1.36 -7.76
C LEU A 251 18.32 -1.34 -7.77
N ASP A 252 18.94 -2.50 -7.62
CA ASP A 252 20.38 -2.59 -7.51
C ASP A 252 21.01 -3.80 -8.24
N ALA A 253 22.29 -4.05 -7.96
CA ALA A 253 23.03 -5.12 -8.62
C ALA A 253 22.57 -6.53 -8.19
N ALA A 254 21.92 -6.66 -7.03
CA ALA A 254 21.33 -7.92 -6.56
C ALA A 254 20.17 -8.34 -7.46
N ASP A 255 19.34 -7.39 -7.90
CA ASP A 255 18.29 -7.64 -8.89
C ASP A 255 18.87 -8.11 -10.22
N TYR A 256 19.85 -7.38 -10.74
CA TYR A 256 20.51 -7.76 -11.99
C TYR A 256 21.09 -9.18 -11.92
N THR A 257 21.62 -9.56 -10.75
CA THR A 257 22.14 -10.90 -10.51
C THR A 257 21.01 -11.94 -10.57
N LEU A 258 19.87 -11.68 -9.93
CA LEU A 258 18.72 -12.59 -9.96
C LEU A 258 18.14 -12.75 -11.38
N TRP A 259 18.00 -11.67 -12.14
CA TRP A 259 17.59 -11.74 -13.54
C TRP A 259 18.56 -12.56 -14.38
N ARG A 260 19.86 -12.33 -14.23
CA ARG A 260 20.87 -13.06 -14.99
C ARG A 260 20.82 -14.55 -14.68
N ASP A 261 20.64 -14.89 -13.40
CA ASP A 261 20.63 -16.29 -12.94
C ASP A 261 19.31 -17.00 -13.32
N THR A 262 18.25 -16.26 -13.62
CA THR A 262 16.94 -16.78 -14.06
C THR A 262 16.65 -16.57 -15.56
N PHE A 263 17.59 -16.01 -16.32
CA PHE A 263 17.41 -15.68 -17.74
C PHE A 263 17.04 -16.92 -18.57
N GLY A 264 15.98 -16.79 -19.37
CA GLY A 264 15.44 -17.84 -20.22
C GLY A 264 14.51 -18.82 -19.50
N GLN A 265 14.25 -18.64 -18.20
CA GLN A 265 13.20 -19.39 -17.52
C GLN A 265 11.82 -19.00 -18.04
N THR A 266 10.90 -19.97 -18.03
CA THR A 266 9.52 -19.81 -18.46
C THR A 266 8.58 -20.52 -17.51
N GLY A 267 7.40 -19.97 -17.27
CA GLY A 267 6.41 -20.54 -16.36
C GLY A 267 5.83 -19.52 -15.38
N PRO A 268 4.91 -19.95 -14.50
CA PRO A 268 4.36 -19.08 -13.47
C PRO A 268 5.35 -18.82 -12.34
N ASN A 269 5.17 -17.71 -11.63
CA ASN A 269 5.93 -17.33 -10.43
C ASN A 269 7.44 -17.13 -10.66
N LEU A 270 7.81 -16.53 -11.79
CA LEU A 270 9.20 -16.17 -12.07
C LEU A 270 9.54 -14.84 -11.35
N PRO A 271 10.57 -14.82 -10.49
CA PRO A 271 10.90 -13.60 -9.74
C PRO A 271 11.42 -12.47 -10.62
N ALA A 272 11.94 -12.79 -11.82
CA ALA A 272 12.49 -11.81 -12.76
C ALA A 272 11.62 -11.56 -14.01
N ASP A 273 10.35 -11.96 -13.98
CA ASP A 273 9.35 -11.64 -15.01
C ASP A 273 8.65 -10.32 -14.63
N ALA A 274 9.28 -9.19 -14.96
CA ALA A 274 8.78 -7.88 -14.62
C ALA A 274 7.68 -7.40 -15.57
N ASN A 275 7.52 -8.00 -16.75
CA ASN A 275 6.48 -7.65 -17.70
C ASN A 275 5.21 -8.54 -17.60
N GLY A 276 5.28 -9.63 -16.82
CA GLY A 276 4.19 -10.57 -16.57
C GLY A 276 3.87 -11.51 -17.73
N ASP A 277 4.80 -11.75 -18.66
CA ASP A 277 4.58 -12.55 -19.87
C ASP A 277 4.93 -14.04 -19.72
N LEU A 278 5.26 -14.46 -18.49
CA LEU A 278 5.65 -15.80 -18.08
C LEU A 278 7.01 -16.23 -18.63
N ARG A 279 7.88 -15.26 -18.97
CA ARG A 279 9.26 -15.49 -19.39
C ARG A 279 10.19 -14.49 -18.71
N VAL A 280 11.40 -14.92 -18.41
CA VAL A 280 12.49 -14.01 -18.02
C VAL A 280 13.37 -13.76 -19.24
N ASP A 281 13.28 -12.58 -19.83
CA ASP A 281 14.04 -12.22 -21.02
C ASP A 281 14.58 -10.77 -21.01
N SER A 282 14.97 -10.28 -22.19
CA SER A 282 15.54 -8.96 -22.36
C SER A 282 14.55 -7.81 -22.11
N ALA A 283 13.24 -8.05 -22.22
CA ALA A 283 12.19 -7.09 -21.93
C ALA A 283 12.14 -6.76 -20.43
N ASP A 284 12.36 -7.76 -19.57
CA ASP A 284 12.44 -7.58 -18.12
C ASP A 284 13.69 -6.78 -17.73
N LEU A 285 14.83 -7.09 -18.34
CA LEU A 285 16.05 -6.31 -18.15
C LEU A 285 15.86 -4.85 -18.58
N ALA A 286 15.09 -4.59 -19.64
CA ALA A 286 14.79 -3.25 -20.10
C ALA A 286 13.89 -2.47 -19.11
N LEU A 287 13.06 -3.16 -18.33
CA LEU A 287 12.31 -2.59 -17.21
C LEU A 287 13.26 -2.23 -16.06
N TRP A 288 14.11 -3.17 -15.62
CA TRP A 288 15.12 -2.91 -14.59
C TRP A 288 16.04 -1.73 -14.95
N ARG A 289 16.58 -1.68 -16.17
CA ARG A 289 17.47 -0.59 -16.62
C ARG A 289 16.80 0.77 -16.56
N ARG A 290 15.53 0.86 -16.97
CA ARG A 290 14.76 2.10 -16.90
C ARG A 290 14.61 2.55 -15.46
N GLY A 291 14.21 1.64 -14.56
CA GLY A 291 14.09 1.93 -13.14
C GLY A 291 15.42 2.32 -12.50
N PHE A 292 16.49 1.56 -12.74
CA PHE A 292 17.82 1.78 -12.17
C PHE A 292 18.38 3.15 -12.56
N SER A 293 18.21 3.55 -13.82
CA SER A 293 18.61 4.90 -14.28
C SER A 293 17.81 6.02 -13.63
N GLY A 294 16.51 5.83 -13.40
CA GLY A 294 15.65 6.80 -12.70
C GLY A 294 15.99 6.91 -11.21
N ALA A 295 16.27 5.79 -10.54
CA ALA A 295 16.71 5.74 -9.15
C ALA A 295 18.07 6.45 -8.96
N ALA A 296 19.01 6.25 -9.88
CA ALA A 296 20.29 6.95 -9.89
C ALA A 296 20.13 8.48 -10.04
N ILE A 297 19.19 8.94 -10.87
CA ILE A 297 18.88 10.36 -11.02
C ILE A 297 18.23 10.92 -9.75
N ALA A 298 17.30 10.18 -9.13
CA ALA A 298 16.67 10.60 -7.87
C ALA A 298 17.68 10.71 -6.72
N ALA A 299 18.62 9.76 -6.60
CA ALA A 299 19.71 9.78 -5.62
C ALA A 299 20.65 10.99 -5.82
N ALA A 300 20.86 11.42 -7.07
CA ALA A 300 21.64 12.62 -7.38
C ALA A 300 20.93 13.94 -7.02
N THR A 301 19.60 13.93 -6.91
CA THR A 301 18.77 15.10 -6.51
C THR A 301 18.42 15.15 -5.03
N ALA A 302 18.75 14.10 -4.27
CA ALA A 302 18.60 14.11 -2.81
C ALA A 302 19.48 15.23 -2.26
N VAL A 303 18.84 16.28 -1.73
CA VAL A 303 19.51 17.40 -1.07
C VAL A 303 20.30 16.83 0.09
N VAL A 304 21.59 16.66 -0.10
CA VAL A 304 22.53 16.35 0.98
C VAL A 304 22.39 17.50 1.98
N PRO A 305 21.94 17.25 3.22
CA PRO A 305 21.94 18.29 4.23
C PRO A 305 23.39 18.72 4.39
N GLU A 306 23.71 19.96 4.01
CA GLU A 306 25.03 20.50 4.30
C GLU A 306 25.26 20.36 5.80
N PRO A 307 26.46 19.93 6.25
CA PRO A 307 26.77 19.91 7.67
C PRO A 307 26.52 21.32 8.19
N SER A 308 25.52 21.45 9.06
CA SER A 308 25.04 22.72 9.56
C SER A 308 26.23 23.59 9.95
N GLY A 309 26.33 24.79 9.36
CA GLY A 309 27.49 25.69 9.48
C GLY A 309 27.95 26.00 10.91
N ALA A 310 27.17 25.60 11.91
CA ALA A 310 27.54 25.51 13.32
C ALA A 310 28.82 24.69 13.58
N VAL A 311 29.06 23.57 12.88
CA VAL A 311 30.26 22.72 13.12
C VAL A 311 31.53 23.39 12.61
N VAL A 312 31.47 24.08 11.46
CA VAL A 312 32.60 24.84 10.92
C VAL A 312 32.87 26.11 11.74
N ALA A 313 31.83 26.77 12.26
CA ALA A 313 31.96 27.93 13.14
C ALA A 313 32.55 27.58 14.52
N LEU A 314 32.24 26.39 15.06
CA LEU A 314 32.82 25.88 16.31
C LEU A 314 34.30 25.50 16.16
N LEU A 315 34.71 24.97 15.01
CA LEU A 315 36.12 24.67 14.72
C LEU A 315 36.95 25.94 14.46
N ALA A 316 36.36 26.96 13.81
CA ALA A 316 37.06 28.22 13.54
C ALA A 316 37.31 29.09 14.80
N THR A 317 36.43 28.98 15.80
CA THR A 317 36.57 29.75 17.06
C THR A 317 37.55 29.11 18.05
N ALA A 318 37.76 27.78 17.99
CA ALA A 318 38.73 27.08 18.83
C ALA A 318 40.20 27.44 18.49
N THR A 319 40.52 27.78 17.24
CA THR A 319 41.88 28.19 16.84
C THR A 319 42.25 29.63 17.24
N ILE A 320 41.29 30.54 17.42
CA ILE A 320 41.56 31.94 17.79
C ILE A 320 41.89 32.08 19.29
N ALA A 321 41.36 31.19 20.14
CA ALA A 321 41.61 31.22 21.59
C ALA A 321 43.03 30.77 21.99
N ILE A 322 43.77 30.08 21.12
CA ILE A 322 45.11 29.55 21.41
C ILE A 322 46.22 30.57 21.07
N ILE A 323 45.93 31.59 20.25
CA ILE A 323 46.95 32.52 19.71
C ILE A 323 47.05 33.83 20.51
N LEU A 324 46.09 34.14 21.41
CA LEU A 324 46.13 35.39 22.18
C LEU A 324 47.17 35.31 23.33
N PRO A 325 48.17 36.22 23.39
CA PRO A 325 49.13 36.25 24.49
C PRO A 325 48.45 36.67 25.81
N LYS A 326 48.83 36.00 26.91
CA LYS A 326 48.37 36.32 28.27
C LYS A 326 48.58 37.81 28.58
N PRO A 327 47.58 38.53 29.13
CA PRO A 327 47.80 39.90 29.59
C PRO A 327 48.80 39.90 30.75
N ALA A 328 49.85 40.72 30.62
CA ALA A 328 50.84 40.92 31.66
C ALA A 328 50.17 41.51 32.92
N ARG A 329 50.42 40.90 34.08
CA ARG A 329 49.98 41.45 35.37
C ARG A 329 50.73 42.76 35.62
N ILE A 330 50.01 43.88 35.56
CA ILE A 330 50.50 45.16 36.06
C ILE A 330 50.50 45.08 37.59
N ALA A 331 51.68 45.04 38.20
CA ALA A 331 51.85 45.13 39.64
C ALA A 331 51.64 46.59 40.07
N THR A 332 50.51 46.86 40.73
CA THR A 332 50.27 48.14 41.41
C THR A 332 51.07 48.19 42.70
N GLN A 333 52.16 48.97 42.72
CA GLN A 333 52.81 49.39 43.98
C GLN A 333 51.92 50.43 44.66
N GLY A 334 51.40 50.10 45.85
CA GLY A 334 50.76 51.05 46.76
C GLY A 334 51.78 51.69 47.73
N PRO A 335 51.49 52.89 48.26
CA PRO A 335 52.51 53.81 48.77
C PRO A 335 53.05 53.45 50.16
N GLN A 336 54.36 53.69 50.35
CA GLN A 336 55.08 53.68 51.62
C GLN A 336 54.52 54.77 52.55
N GLY A 337 54.05 54.39 53.75
CA GLY A 337 53.67 55.33 54.81
C GLY A 337 54.91 55.90 55.52
N PRO A 338 54.90 57.17 55.96
CA PRO A 338 56.04 57.74 56.69
C PRO A 338 56.04 57.30 58.16
N HIS A 339 57.15 56.70 58.58
CA HIS A 339 57.56 56.61 59.98
C HIS A 339 57.97 57.99 60.49
N LEU A 340 57.36 58.48 61.57
CA LEU A 340 58.03 59.35 62.54
C LEU A 340 57.57 59.00 63.96
N ARG A 341 58.55 59.12 64.85
CA ARG A 341 58.56 58.84 66.28
C ARG A 341 57.69 59.78 67.09
#